data_AF-A0AAD9ULV8-F1
#
_entry.id   AF-A0AAD9ULV8-F1
#
_cell.length_a   1.000
_cell.length_b   1.000
_cell.length_c   1.000
_cell.angle_alpha   90.00
_cell.angle_beta   90.00
_cell.angle_gamma   90.00
#
_symmetry.space_group_name_H-M   'P 1'
#
loop_
_entity.id
_entity.type
_entity.pdbx_description
1 polymer ?
#
loop_
_entity_poly.entity_id
_entity_poly.type
_entity_poly.pdbx_seq_one_letter_code
_entity_poly.pdbx_strand_id
1 'polypeptide(L)'
;MYTAMTSCGRLFVFILVGATFVDESSAHVRLTYPPAREFALDFLDNVRTDPPCGMEAGHGMVTDLEEAATFNVSWHMAYVHNGGYKIEVLEGSTVKHTLTPGKDFVGSSDTT
;
A
#
# COMPACT_ATOMS: atom_id res chain seq x y z
N MET A 1 -1.37 37.22 -35.80
CA MET A 1 -0.80 35.87 -36.01
C MET A 1 0.30 35.49 -34.99
N TYR A 2 0.41 36.16 -33.83
CA TYR A 2 1.40 35.79 -32.78
C TYR A 2 0.76 35.13 -31.55
N THR A 3 -0.57 35.19 -31.39
CA THR A 3 -1.27 34.76 -30.18
C THR A 3 -1.49 33.23 -30.10
N ALA A 4 -1.41 32.51 -31.22
CA ALA A 4 -1.59 31.06 -31.26
C ALA A 4 -0.32 30.28 -30.89
N MET A 5 0.86 30.85 -31.14
CA MET A 5 2.14 30.17 -30.94
C MET A 5 2.59 30.16 -29.47
N THR A 6 2.07 31.08 -28.65
CA THR A 6 2.33 31.16 -27.20
C THR A 6 1.45 30.22 -26.37
N SER A 7 0.28 29.82 -26.88
CA SER A 7 -0.65 28.89 -26.21
C SER A 7 -0.09 27.46 -26.15
N CYS A 8 0.49 26.99 -27.27
CA CYS A 8 1.09 25.65 -27.35
C CYS A 8 2.31 25.51 -26.43
N GLY A 9 3.21 26.52 -26.41
CA GLY A 9 4.37 26.53 -25.53
C GLY A 9 4.00 26.58 -24.05
N ARG A 10 2.96 27.33 -23.67
CA ARG A 10 2.47 27.37 -22.28
C ARG A 10 1.88 26.03 -21.84
N LEU A 11 1.07 25.39 -22.67
CA LEU A 11 0.52 24.07 -22.38
C LEU A 11 1.63 23.02 -22.23
N PHE A 12 2.66 23.09 -23.09
CA PHE A 12 3.81 22.20 -23.01
C PHE A 12 4.60 22.39 -21.71
N VAL A 13 4.81 23.64 -21.27
CA VAL A 13 5.43 23.95 -19.98
C VAL A 13 4.58 23.46 -18.81
N PHE A 14 3.26 23.61 -18.85
CA PHE A 14 2.37 23.08 -17.81
C PHE A 14 2.37 21.54 -17.75
N ILE A 15 2.44 20.87 -18.90
CA ILE A 15 2.55 19.40 -18.96
C ILE A 15 3.90 18.94 -18.41
N LEU A 16 4.99 19.61 -18.78
CA LEU A 16 6.33 19.28 -18.27
C LEU A 16 6.45 19.52 -16.76
N VAL A 17 5.88 20.63 -16.25
CA VAL A 17 5.84 20.91 -14.81
C VAL A 17 4.94 19.90 -14.10
N GLY A 18 3.77 19.58 -14.64
CA GLY A 18 2.86 18.57 -14.07
C GLY A 18 3.48 17.17 -14.01
N ALA A 19 4.27 16.79 -15.02
CA ALA A 19 4.97 15.50 -15.04
C ALA A 19 6.06 15.38 -13.95
N THR A 20 6.63 16.50 -13.47
CA THR A 20 7.61 16.48 -12.35
C THR A 20 6.96 16.36 -10.97
N PHE A 21 5.63 16.48 -10.87
CA PHE A 21 4.89 16.30 -9.61
C PHE A 21 4.30 14.89 -9.45
N VAL A 22 4.63 13.96 -10.35
CA VAL A 22 4.23 12.56 -10.21
C VAL A 22 5.26 11.88 -9.29
N ASP A 23 5.03 11.96 -7.99
CA ASP A 23 5.80 11.22 -7.00
C ASP A 23 5.34 9.75 -7.05
N GLU A 24 6.13 8.88 -7.68
CA GLU A 24 5.91 7.44 -7.61
C GLU A 24 6.37 6.95 -6.23
N SER A 25 5.47 6.99 -5.24
CA SER A 25 5.75 6.42 -3.92
C SER A 25 5.75 4.90 -4.01
N SER A 26 6.95 4.31 -4.10
CA SER A 26 7.15 2.87 -3.95
C SER A 26 7.31 2.54 -2.46
N ALA A 27 6.19 2.34 -1.77
CA ALA A 27 6.20 1.93 -0.37
C ALA A 27 6.38 0.41 -0.27
N HIS A 28 7.52 -0.02 0.26
CA HIS A 28 7.95 -1.40 0.36
C HIS A 28 7.65 -1.92 1.77
N VAL A 29 6.51 -2.60 1.97
CA VAL A 29 6.16 -3.21 3.26
C VAL A 29 5.83 -4.68 3.08
N ARG A 30 6.44 -5.54 3.91
CA ARG A 30 6.12 -6.97 3.95
C ARG A 30 5.96 -7.46 5.37
N LEU A 31 4.98 -8.33 5.60
CA LEU A 31 4.85 -9.02 6.89
C LEU A 31 6.02 -10.01 7.07
N THR A 32 6.70 -9.91 8.21
CA THR A 32 7.71 -10.88 8.65
C THR A 32 7.10 -11.92 9.59
N TYR A 33 6.07 -11.54 10.36
CA TYR A 33 5.23 -12.48 11.10
C TYR A 33 3.78 -11.96 11.25
N PRO A 34 2.76 -12.79 10.95
CA PRO A 34 2.89 -14.04 10.19
C PRO A 34 3.53 -13.74 8.82
N PRO A 35 4.35 -14.64 8.26
CA PRO A 35 5.06 -14.37 7.01
C PRO A 35 4.07 -14.05 5.89
N ALA A 36 4.43 -13.06 5.04
CA ALA A 36 3.67 -12.73 3.84
C ALA A 36 3.58 -13.93 2.88
N ARG A 37 2.60 -13.91 1.96
CA ARG A 37 2.43 -14.95 0.94
C ARG A 37 3.68 -15.10 0.09
N GLU A 38 3.97 -16.32 -0.34
CA GLU A 38 4.99 -16.57 -1.34
C GLU A 38 4.44 -16.28 -2.75
N PHE A 39 5.12 -15.51 -3.59
CA PHE A 39 6.41 -14.83 -3.37
C PHE A 39 6.25 -13.53 -2.57
N ALA A 40 7.16 -13.26 -1.63
CA ALA A 40 7.17 -12.03 -0.84
C ALA A 40 7.72 -10.85 -1.67
N LEU A 41 6.95 -10.42 -2.65
CA LEU A 41 7.28 -9.33 -3.56
C LEU A 41 7.18 -7.98 -2.84
N ASP A 42 8.02 -7.05 -3.27
CA ASP A 42 8.16 -5.74 -2.64
C ASP A 42 7.32 -4.64 -3.31
N PHE A 43 6.61 -4.98 -4.40
CA PHE A 43 5.92 -4.01 -5.27
C PHE A 43 4.40 -4.23 -5.34
N LEU A 44 3.77 -4.51 -4.20
CA LEU A 44 2.31 -4.65 -4.13
C LEU A 44 1.69 -3.26 -3.97
N ASP A 45 1.08 -2.77 -5.05
CA ASP A 45 0.42 -1.47 -5.09
C ASP A 45 -1.03 -1.59 -5.58
N ASN A 46 -1.82 -0.53 -5.41
CA ASN A 46 -3.24 -0.51 -5.77
C ASN A 46 -3.52 -0.31 -7.28
N VAL A 47 -2.49 -0.09 -8.10
CA VAL A 47 -2.61 0.11 -9.56
C VAL A 47 -2.35 -1.20 -10.31
N ARG A 48 -1.40 -2.01 -9.82
CA ARG A 48 -0.84 -3.18 -10.50
C ARG A 48 -1.28 -4.50 -9.87
N THR A 49 -1.84 -4.47 -8.67
CA THR A 49 -2.20 -5.69 -7.94
C THR A 49 -3.64 -5.71 -7.47
N ASP A 50 -4.24 -6.90 -7.49
CA ASP A 50 -5.64 -7.08 -7.13
C ASP A 50 -5.84 -7.16 -5.60
N PRO A 51 -6.89 -6.51 -5.06
CA PRO A 51 -7.24 -6.65 -3.65
C PRO A 51 -7.76 -8.07 -3.35
N PRO A 52 -7.73 -8.51 -2.07
CA PRO A 52 -7.35 -7.74 -0.88
C PRO A 52 -5.87 -7.84 -0.51
N CYS A 53 -5.12 -8.78 -1.10
CA CYS A 53 -3.75 -9.08 -0.67
C CYS A 53 -2.66 -8.67 -1.66
N GLY A 54 -3.01 -8.16 -2.85
CA GLY A 54 -2.06 -7.83 -3.92
C GLY A 54 -1.38 -9.06 -4.56
N MET A 55 -1.65 -10.26 -4.06
CA MET A 55 -1.07 -11.53 -4.51
C MET A 55 -2.09 -12.63 -4.41
N GLU A 56 -2.04 -13.58 -5.35
CA GLU A 56 -2.82 -14.82 -5.30
C GLU A 56 -2.58 -15.60 -4.01
N ALA A 57 -3.50 -16.51 -3.69
CA ALA A 57 -3.30 -17.42 -2.57
C ALA A 57 -2.03 -18.26 -2.82
N GLY A 58 -1.06 -18.16 -1.90
CA GLY A 58 0.16 -18.94 -1.99
C GLY A 58 -0.08 -20.41 -1.61
N HIS A 59 0.79 -21.30 -2.10
CA HIS A 59 0.84 -22.71 -1.69
C HIS A 59 1.83 -22.96 -0.53
N GLY A 60 2.39 -21.87 0.02
CA GLY A 60 3.44 -21.89 1.03
C GLY A 60 2.93 -22.17 2.45
N MET A 61 3.80 -21.93 3.43
CA MET A 61 3.49 -22.13 4.84
C MET A 61 2.33 -21.25 5.31
N VAL A 62 1.40 -21.84 6.03
CA VAL A 62 0.32 -21.14 6.74
C VAL A 62 0.72 -21.00 8.21
N THR A 63 0.33 -19.90 8.84
CA THR A 63 0.50 -19.72 10.28
C THR A 63 -0.80 -20.12 10.98
N ASP A 64 -0.72 -21.13 11.84
CA ASP A 64 -1.81 -21.46 12.75
C ASP A 64 -1.76 -20.53 13.97
N LEU A 65 -2.90 -19.92 14.28
CA LEU A 65 -3.07 -19.03 15.43
C LEU A 65 -4.15 -19.61 16.34
N GLU A 66 -3.87 -19.65 17.63
CA GLU A 66 -4.86 -20.05 18.62
C GLU A 66 -5.93 -18.97 18.77
N GLU A 67 -7.20 -19.39 18.89
CA GLU A 67 -8.32 -18.47 19.04
C GLU A 67 -8.15 -17.63 20.32
N ALA A 68 -8.44 -16.32 20.21
CA ALA A 68 -8.30 -15.33 21.28
C ALA A 68 -6.87 -15.16 21.85
N ALA A 69 -5.85 -15.75 21.23
CA ALA A 69 -4.47 -15.54 21.63
C ALA A 69 -3.96 -14.15 21.23
N THR A 70 -3.14 -13.56 22.09
CA THR A 70 -2.37 -12.36 21.75
C THR A 70 -1.09 -12.78 21.05
N PHE A 71 -0.82 -12.19 19.88
CA PHE A 71 0.41 -12.41 19.15
C PHE A 71 0.97 -11.09 18.61
N ASN A 72 2.28 -11.05 18.42
CA ASN A 72 2.97 -9.89 17.88
C ASN A 72 2.99 -9.97 16.36
N VAL A 73 2.37 -9.01 15.68
CA VAL A 73 2.54 -8.83 14.24
C VAL A 73 3.83 -8.05 14.00
N SER A 74 4.64 -8.49 13.04
CA SER A 74 5.85 -7.80 12.63
C SER A 74 5.91 -7.67 11.12
N TRP A 75 6.45 -6.55 10.66
CA TRP A 75 6.71 -6.27 9.26
C TRP A 75 8.07 -5.61 9.11
N HIS A 76 8.59 -5.69 7.90
CA HIS A 76 9.80 -5.00 7.49
C HIS A 76 9.45 -3.97 6.43
N MET A 77 10.03 -2.78 6.58
CA MET A 77 9.99 -1.72 5.59
C MET A 77 11.40 -1.13 5.46
N ALA A 78 11.96 -1.20 4.25
CA ALA A 78 13.37 -0.83 4.02
C ALA A 78 13.61 0.68 4.21
N TYR A 79 12.62 1.50 3.84
CA TYR A 79 12.64 2.93 4.02
C TYR A 79 11.35 3.37 4.68
N VAL A 80 11.45 3.99 5.87
CA VAL A 80 10.26 4.37 6.63
C VAL A 80 9.57 5.55 5.94
N HIS A 81 8.39 5.30 5.42
CA HIS A 81 7.53 6.34 4.83
C HIS A 81 6.52 6.84 5.87
N ASN A 82 6.16 8.13 5.75
CA ASN A 82 5.00 8.68 6.42
C ASN A 82 3.74 7.95 5.90
N GLY A 83 2.84 7.58 6.80
CA GLY A 83 1.57 6.99 6.43
C GLY A 83 0.84 6.40 7.62
N GLY A 84 -0.34 5.87 7.33
CA GLY A 84 -1.12 5.10 8.29
C GLY A 84 -1.12 3.61 7.99
N TYR A 85 -1.45 2.79 8.99
CA TYR A 85 -1.60 1.35 8.84
C TYR A 85 -2.93 0.87 9.40
N LYS A 86 -3.41 -0.24 8.84
CA LYS A 86 -4.62 -0.95 9.29
C LYS A 86 -4.35 -2.45 9.19
N ILE A 87 -4.70 -3.18 10.24
CA ILE A 87 -4.50 -4.64 10.30
C ILE A 87 -5.87 -5.28 10.45
N GLU A 88 -6.21 -6.19 9.53
CA GLU A 88 -7.51 -6.85 9.47
C GLU A 88 -7.34 -8.35 9.25
N VAL A 89 -8.22 -9.14 9.87
CA VAL A 89 -8.40 -10.56 9.60
C VAL A 89 -9.60 -10.69 8.67
N LEU A 90 -9.38 -11.31 7.52
CA LEU A 90 -10.41 -11.53 6.50
C LEU A 90 -10.74 -13.02 6.42
N GLU A 91 -12.01 -13.32 6.13
CA GLU A 91 -12.44 -14.61 5.61
C GLU A 91 -12.78 -14.42 4.13
N GLY A 92 -11.91 -14.95 3.25
CA GLY A 92 -11.91 -14.58 1.84
C GLY A 92 -11.64 -13.08 1.67
N SER A 93 -12.60 -12.35 1.09
CA SER A 93 -12.52 -10.89 0.91
C SER A 93 -13.35 -10.11 1.94
N THR A 94 -13.96 -10.78 2.92
CA THR A 94 -14.80 -10.13 3.94
C THR A 94 -14.02 -9.92 5.22
N VAL A 95 -14.01 -8.69 5.73
CA VAL A 95 -13.39 -8.36 7.02
C VAL A 95 -14.17 -9.03 8.15
N LYS A 96 -13.48 -9.85 8.95
CA LYS A 96 -14.02 -10.51 10.15
C LYS A 96 -13.63 -9.78 11.42
N HIS A 97 -12.37 -9.34 11.51
CA HIS A 97 -11.86 -8.59 12.65
C HIS A 97 -10.94 -7.46 12.20
N THR A 98 -11.06 -6.29 12.83
CA THR A 98 -10.08 -5.20 12.72
C THR A 98 -9.23 -5.22 13.99
N LEU A 99 -7.92 -5.41 13.82
CA LEU A 99 -6.96 -5.56 14.93
C LEU A 99 -6.32 -4.24 15.33
N THR A 100 -6.44 -3.21 14.49
CA THR A 100 -6.04 -1.84 14.85
C THR A 100 -7.14 -1.11 15.65
N PRO A 101 -6.79 -0.14 16.51
CA PRO A 101 -7.78 0.67 17.21
C PRO A 101 -8.69 1.44 16.26
N GLY A 102 -10.01 1.31 16.43
CA GLY A 102 -11.01 2.02 15.61
C GLY A 102 -11.30 1.33 14.27
N LYS A 103 -12.01 2.04 13.38
CA LYS A 103 -12.37 1.55 12.03
C LYS A 103 -11.45 2.08 10.92
N ASP A 104 -10.70 3.12 11.23
CA ASP A 104 -9.87 3.87 10.29
C ASP A 104 -8.39 3.46 10.40
N PHE A 105 -7.55 4.03 9.53
CA PHE A 105 -6.11 3.83 9.59
C PHE A 105 -5.51 4.51 10.83
N VAL A 106 -4.66 3.79 11.55
CA VAL A 106 -3.83 4.37 12.61
C VAL A 106 -2.78 5.24 11.94
N GLY A 107 -2.62 6.49 12.39
CA GLY A 107 -1.64 7.43 11.80
C GLY A 107 -2.13 8.13 10.53
N SER A 108 -3.44 8.17 10.27
CA SER A 108 -4.01 8.82 9.07
C SER A 108 -3.73 10.32 8.94
N SER A 109 -3.26 10.98 10.00
CA SER A 109 -2.84 12.39 9.98
C SER A 109 -1.41 12.59 9.51
N ASP A 110 -0.63 11.51 9.36
CA ASP A 110 0.79 11.50 9.02
C ASP A 110 0.98 10.98 7.60
N THR A 111 0.16 11.44 6.65
CA THR A 111 0.14 10.92 5.26
C THR A 111 0.79 11.86 4.24
N THR A 112 1.55 12.86 4.70
CA THR A 112 2.19 13.90 3.87
C THR A 112 3.60 14.20 4.33
#